data_AF-A4GHY8-F1
#
_entry.id   AF-A4GHY8-F1
#
_cell.length_a   1.000
_cell.length_b   1.000
_cell.length_c   1.000
_cell.angle_alpha   90.00
_cell.angle_beta   90.00
_cell.angle_gamma   90.00
#
_symmetry.space_group_name_H-M   'P 1'
#
loop_
_entity.id
_entity.type
_entity.pdbx_description
1 polymer ?
#
loop_
_entity_poly.entity_id
_entity_poly.type
_entity_poly.pdbx_seq_one_letter_code
_entity_poly.pdbx_strand_id
1 'polypeptide(L)'
;MRIYYLLILYVLNSCAIGGSNLSSIDRAEEFFLCFPETDNNYLILPLEKKASIQKEIIKEKGKRELDCDKFIDLTSAEENLKSINQAEMDRKLGKCRYRNRPCTYD
;
A
#
# COMPACT_ATOMS: atom_id res chain seq x y z
N MET A 1 -10.09 -41.85 -13.30
CA MET A 1 -9.43 -40.63 -13.85
C MET A 1 -10.06 -39.29 -13.44
N ARG A 2 -11.16 -39.25 -12.67
CA ARG A 2 -11.76 -37.98 -12.19
C ARG A 2 -11.21 -37.47 -10.84
N ILE A 3 -10.70 -38.37 -10.00
CA ILE A 3 -10.24 -38.04 -8.63
C ILE A 3 -8.86 -37.35 -8.64
N TYR A 4 -7.96 -37.75 -9.55
CA TYR A 4 -6.64 -37.12 -9.69
C TYR A 4 -6.71 -35.64 -10.09
N TYR A 5 -7.70 -35.24 -10.89
CA TYR A 5 -7.91 -33.84 -11.27
C TYR A 5 -8.32 -32.95 -10.08
N LEU A 6 -9.08 -33.48 -9.13
CA LEU A 6 -9.51 -32.75 -7.94
C LEU A 6 -8.36 -32.54 -6.94
N LEU A 7 -7.43 -33.50 -6.84
CA LEU A 7 -6.22 -33.37 -6.04
C LEU A 7 -5.26 -32.31 -6.60
N ILE A 8 -5.12 -32.23 -7.93
CA ILE A 8 -4.25 -31.22 -8.59
C ILE A 8 -4.79 -29.80 -8.38
N LEU A 9 -6.12 -29.61 -8.40
CA LEU A 9 -6.75 -28.31 -8.10
C LEU A 9 -6.62 -27.88 -6.63
N TYR A 10 -6.49 -28.83 -5.70
CA TYR A 10 -6.28 -28.53 -4.28
C TYR A 10 -4.84 -28.06 -3.99
N VAL A 11 -3.84 -28.59 -4.70
CA VAL A 11 -2.43 -28.22 -4.52
C VAL A 11 -2.13 -26.82 -5.10
N LEU A 12 -2.87 -26.37 -6.12
CA LEU A 12 -2.69 -25.05 -6.73
C LEU A 12 -3.24 -23.88 -5.88
N ASN A 13 -4.08 -24.14 -4.87
CA ASN A 13 -4.65 -23.11 -4.00
C ASN A 13 -3.85 -22.85 -2.71
N SER A 14 -2.73 -23.55 -2.49
CA SER A 14 -1.90 -23.36 -1.30
C SER A 14 -0.84 -22.27 -1.42
N CYS A 15 -0.79 -21.52 -2.53
CA CYS A 15 0.21 -20.46 -2.75
C CYS A 15 -0.36 -19.04 -2.61
N ALA A 16 -1.38 -18.87 -1.77
CA ALA A 16 -2.01 -17.56 -1.56
C ALA A 16 -2.45 -17.35 -0.10
N ILE A 17 -1.60 -17.62 0.88
CA ILE A 17 -1.77 -17.09 2.24
C ILE A 17 -0.40 -16.74 2.84
N GLY A 18 -0.16 -15.44 3.00
CA GLY A 18 0.19 -14.88 4.32
C GLY A 18 1.63 -15.03 4.81
N GLY A 19 2.62 -14.71 3.98
CA GLY A 19 3.94 -14.33 4.48
C GLY A 19 4.08 -12.83 4.47
N SER A 20 3.94 -12.16 5.62
CA SER A 20 4.40 -10.79 5.86
C SER A 20 5.93 -10.77 5.74
N ASN A 21 6.40 -10.89 4.51
CA ASN A 21 7.79 -10.85 4.16
C ASN A 21 8.04 -9.43 3.70
N LEU A 22 8.52 -8.57 4.60
CA LEU A 22 9.44 -7.55 4.14
C LEU A 22 10.68 -8.30 3.64
N SER A 23 10.56 -8.94 2.47
CA SER A 23 11.65 -9.60 1.78
C SER A 23 12.77 -8.57 1.73
N SER A 24 13.96 -8.95 2.21
CA SER A 24 15.21 -8.17 2.19
C SER A 24 15.12 -6.94 1.28
N ILE A 25 15.43 -5.74 1.77
CA ILE A 25 15.31 -4.48 1.01
C ILE A 25 15.85 -4.57 -0.43
N ASP A 26 16.92 -5.34 -0.64
CA ASP A 26 17.48 -5.71 -1.95
C ASP A 26 16.50 -6.33 -2.96
N ARG A 27 15.34 -6.82 -2.53
CA ARG A 27 14.26 -7.40 -3.35
C ARG A 27 12.96 -6.61 -3.28
N ALA A 28 12.94 -5.53 -2.50
CA ALA A 28 11.76 -4.70 -2.40
C ALA A 28 11.45 -4.02 -3.75
N GLU A 29 10.16 -3.87 -4.03
CA GLU A 29 9.67 -3.19 -5.21
C GLU A 29 10.01 -1.69 -5.15
N GLU A 30 10.22 -1.09 -6.32
CA GLU A 30 10.56 0.33 -6.45
C GLU A 30 9.53 1.25 -5.79
N PHE A 31 8.24 0.91 -5.91
CA PHE A 31 7.16 1.65 -5.28
C PHE A 31 7.30 1.66 -3.74
N PHE A 32 7.56 0.51 -3.12
CA PHE A 32 7.81 0.43 -1.68
C PHE A 32 9.04 1.23 -1.26
N LEU A 33 10.13 1.19 -2.05
CA LEU A 33 11.34 1.96 -1.76
C LEU A 33 11.06 3.47 -1.79
N CYS A 34 10.11 3.93 -2.60
CA CYS A 34 9.70 5.33 -2.66
C CYS A 34 8.69 5.72 -1.59
N PHE A 35 7.74 4.83 -1.26
CA PHE A 35 6.64 5.10 -0.33
C PHE A 35 6.45 3.94 0.67
N PRO A 36 7.40 3.71 1.59
CA PRO A 36 7.29 2.59 2.52
C PRO A 36 6.11 2.73 3.48
N GLU A 37 5.65 3.97 3.75
CA GLU A 37 4.51 4.26 4.63
C GLU A 37 3.15 3.81 4.04
N THR A 38 3.06 3.43 2.77
CA THR A 38 1.82 2.85 2.20
C THR A 38 1.69 1.36 2.53
N ASP A 39 2.75 0.71 2.99
CA ASP A 39 2.73 -0.69 3.39
C ASP A 39 2.32 -0.84 4.87
N ASN A 40 1.24 -1.59 5.10
CA ASN A 40 0.72 -1.83 6.45
C ASN A 40 1.73 -2.52 7.38
N ASN A 41 2.59 -3.40 6.86
CA ASN A 41 3.61 -4.07 7.66
C ASN A 41 4.70 -3.10 8.09
N TYR A 42 5.05 -2.12 7.25
CA TYR A 42 5.97 -1.06 7.62
C TYR A 42 5.35 -0.11 8.65
N LEU A 43 4.09 0.28 8.46
CA LEU A 43 3.37 1.22 9.33
C LEU A 43 3.31 0.78 10.79
N ILE A 44 3.11 -0.52 11.06
CA ILE A 44 2.99 -1.07 12.42
C ILE A 44 4.33 -1.26 13.14
N LEU A 45 5.46 -1.00 12.48
CA LEU A 45 6.77 -1.20 13.11
C LEU A 45 7.08 -0.13 14.16
N PRO A 46 7.82 -0.50 15.24
CA PRO A 46 8.39 0.47 16.16
C PRO A 46 9.29 1.49 15.45
N LEU A 47 9.38 2.70 15.98
CA LEU A 47 10.15 3.81 15.41
C LEU A 47 11.61 3.44 15.11
N GLU A 48 12.26 2.71 16.02
CA GLU A 48 13.65 2.26 15.84
C GLU A 48 13.81 1.34 14.62
N LYS A 49 12.85 0.41 14.41
CA LYS A 49 12.85 -0.47 13.25
C LYS A 49 12.56 0.29 11.97
N LYS A 50 11.61 1.23 11.99
CA LYS A 50 11.36 2.14 10.85
C LYS A 50 12.62 2.88 10.46
N ALA A 51 13.33 3.48 11.43
CA ALA A 51 14.57 4.20 11.19
C ALA A 51 15.68 3.31 10.60
N SER A 52 15.80 2.06 11.06
CA SER A 52 16.75 1.10 10.49
C SER A 52 16.43 0.78 9.03
N ILE A 53 15.16 0.46 8.75
CA ILE A 53 14.70 0.14 7.39
C ILE A 53 14.87 1.34 6.46
N GLN A 54 14.57 2.56 6.93
CA GLN A 54 14.70 3.76 6.13
C GLN A 54 16.16 4.02 5.70
N LYS A 55 17.13 3.69 6.55
CA LYS A 55 18.56 3.73 6.17
C LYS A 55 18.89 2.72 5.08
N GLU A 56 18.31 1.53 5.12
CA GLU A 56 18.50 0.51 4.09
C GLU A 56 17.84 0.93 2.77
N ILE A 57 16.61 1.47 2.82
CA ILE A 57 15.91 2.02 1.66
C ILE A 57 16.76 3.09 0.96
N ILE A 58 17.33 4.05 1.71
CA ILE A 58 18.17 5.11 1.12
C ILE A 58 19.37 4.52 0.37
N LYS A 59 20.04 3.52 0.95
CA LYS A 59 21.18 2.85 0.31
C LYS A 59 20.75 2.14 -0.97
N GLU A 60 19.65 1.41 -0.93
CA GLU A 60 19.17 0.65 -2.08
C GLU A 60 18.66 1.57 -3.20
N LYS A 61 17.99 2.69 -2.86
CA LYS A 61 17.63 3.73 -3.81
C LYS A 61 18.86 4.30 -4.53
N GLY A 62 19.91 4.60 -3.77
CA GLY A 62 21.17 5.10 -4.34
C GLY A 62 21.84 4.08 -5.27
N LYS A 63 21.87 2.81 -4.86
CA LYS A 63 22.44 1.70 -5.65
C LYS A 63 21.67 1.46 -6.96
N ARG A 64 20.34 1.64 -6.96
CA ARG A 64 19.49 1.46 -8.13
C ARG A 64 19.30 2.72 -8.97
N GLU A 65 19.87 3.85 -8.53
CA GLU A 65 19.61 5.17 -9.12
C GLU A 65 18.09 5.44 -9.26
N LEU A 66 17.33 5.07 -8.23
CA LEU A 66 15.87 5.05 -8.28
C LEU A 66 15.29 6.47 -8.26
N ASP A 67 14.60 6.82 -9.34
CA ASP A 67 13.83 8.05 -9.48
C ASP A 67 12.39 7.87 -9.00
N CYS A 68 12.08 8.43 -7.84
CA CYS A 68 10.75 8.33 -7.23
C CYS A 68 9.73 9.29 -7.82
N ASP A 69 10.15 10.27 -8.63
CA ASP A 69 9.24 11.27 -9.19
C ASP A 69 8.25 10.63 -10.18
N LYS A 70 8.65 9.51 -10.79
CA LYS A 70 7.81 8.68 -11.67
C LYS A 70 6.58 8.07 -10.98
N PHE A 71 6.59 7.99 -9.66
CA PHE A 71 5.53 7.35 -8.88
C PHE A 71 4.66 8.35 -8.12
N ILE A 72 5.01 9.65 -8.12
CA ILE A 72 4.23 10.71 -7.45
C ILE A 72 2.79 10.77 -7.97
N ASP A 73 2.62 10.57 -9.27
CA ASP A 73 1.28 10.55 -9.90
C ASP A 73 0.42 9.36 -9.45
N LEU A 74 1.04 8.22 -9.10
CA LEU A 74 0.31 7.04 -8.65
C LEU A 74 -0.17 7.18 -7.20
N THR A 75 0.70 7.64 -6.30
CA THR A 75 0.32 7.89 -4.89
C THR A 75 -0.73 8.99 -4.80
N SER A 76 -0.54 10.08 -5.56
CA SER A 76 -1.54 11.15 -5.62
C SER A 76 -2.86 10.68 -6.23
N ALA A 77 -2.86 9.79 -7.23
CA ALA A 77 -4.08 9.21 -7.78
C ALA A 77 -4.86 8.38 -6.75
N GLU A 78 -4.17 7.55 -5.95
CA GLU A 78 -4.81 6.77 -4.89
C GLU A 78 -5.36 7.66 -3.76
N GLU A 79 -4.59 8.66 -3.31
CA GLU A 79 -5.04 9.64 -2.33
C GLU A 79 -6.24 10.44 -2.84
N ASN A 80 -6.22 10.83 -4.12
CA ASN A 80 -7.33 11.51 -4.78
C ASN A 80 -8.57 10.62 -4.84
N LEU A 81 -8.43 9.34 -5.20
CA LEU A 81 -9.55 8.39 -5.20
C LEU A 81 -10.11 8.18 -3.79
N LYS A 82 -9.24 8.06 -2.77
CA LYS A 82 -9.65 7.94 -1.38
C LYS A 82 -10.39 9.18 -0.90
N SER A 83 -9.91 10.37 -1.24
CA SER A 83 -10.56 11.65 -0.96
C SER A 83 -11.93 11.75 -1.63
N ILE A 84 -12.03 11.41 -2.92
CA ILE A 84 -13.30 11.38 -3.67
C ILE A 84 -14.28 10.40 -3.03
N ASN A 85 -13.82 9.19 -2.70
CA ASN A 85 -14.66 8.17 -2.06
C ASN A 85 -15.12 8.61 -0.68
N GLN A 86 -14.24 9.23 0.11
CA GLN A 86 -14.59 9.77 1.42
C GLN A 86 -15.63 10.88 1.30
N ALA A 87 -15.45 11.83 0.37
CA ALA A 87 -16.41 12.90 0.11
C ALA A 87 -17.78 12.35 -0.34
N GLU A 88 -17.80 11.32 -1.18
CA GLU A 88 -19.04 10.67 -1.63
C GLU A 88 -19.71 9.88 -0.49
N MET A 89 -18.93 9.21 0.37
CA MET A 89 -19.46 8.58 1.58
C MET A 89 -20.05 9.60 2.56
N ASP A 90 -19.35 10.71 2.81
CA ASP A 90 -19.82 11.79 3.67
C ASP A 90 -21.12 12.43 3.13
N ARG A 91 -21.24 12.53 1.80
CA ARG A 91 -22.48 12.93 1.13
C ARG A 91 -23.61 11.94 1.36
N LYS A 92 -23.36 10.64 1.16
CA LYS A 92 -24.36 9.57 1.35
C LYS A 92 -24.81 9.43 2.81
N LEU A 93 -23.90 9.62 3.75
CA LEU A 93 -24.18 9.56 5.19
C LEU A 93 -24.81 10.85 5.72
N GLY A 94 -25.04 11.86 4.87
CA GLY A 94 -25.66 13.13 5.26
C GLY A 94 -24.80 13.98 6.21
N LYS A 95 -23.50 13.66 6.33
CA LYS A 95 -22.54 14.41 7.15
C LYS A 95 -22.28 15.80 6.57
N CYS A 96 -22.36 15.95 5.24
CA CYS A 96 -22.34 17.27 4.62
C CYS A 96 -23.74 17.64 4.10
N ARG A 97 -24.45 18.51 4.82
CA ARG A 97 -25.75 19.05 4.38
C ARG A 97 -25.49 20.13 3.32
N TYR A 98 -26.01 19.92 2.11
CA TYR A 98 -25.92 20.85 0.98
C TYR A 98 -26.51 22.22 1.37
N ARG A 99 -25.65 23.15 1.81
CA ARG A 99 -26.02 24.54 2.13
C ARG A 99 -24.89 25.49 1.73
N ASN A 100 -24.48 25.53 0.46
CA ASN A 100 -23.54 26.53 -0.11
C ASN A 100 -22.40 27.01 0.83
N ARG A 101 -21.86 26.10 1.65
CA ARG A 101 -20.81 26.36 2.64
C ARG A 101 -19.84 25.19 2.59
N PRO A 102 -18.54 25.41 2.83
CA PRO A 102 -17.57 24.34 2.95
C PRO A 102 -18.01 23.31 4.00
N CYS A 103 -17.80 22.02 3.74
CA CYS A 103 -18.05 20.98 4.74
C CYS A 103 -17.15 21.26 5.95
N THR A 104 -17.74 21.48 7.12
CA THR A 104 -17.01 21.61 8.39
C THR A 104 -17.09 20.27 9.11
N TYR A 105 -15.93 19.72 9.46
CA TYR A 105 -15.79 18.54 10.30
C TYR A 105 -15.51 19.05 11.72
N ASP A 106 -16.33 18.65 12.70
CA ASP A 106 -16.10 18.94 14.13
C ASP A 106 -14.86 18.20 14.66
#